data_AF-A0A9D1XJY6-F1
#
_entry.id   AF-A0A9D1XJY6-F1
#
_cell.length_a   1.000
_cell.length_b   1.000
_cell.length_c   1.000
_cell.angle_alpha   90.00
_cell.angle_beta   90.00
_cell.angle_gamma   90.00
#
_symmetry.space_group_name_H-M   'P 1'
#
loop_
_entity.id
_entity.type
_entity.pdbx_description
1 polymer ?
#
loop_
_entity_poly.entity_id
_entity_poly.type
_entity_poly.pdbx_seq_one_letter_code
_entity_poly.pdbx_strand_id
1 'polypeptide(L)'
;VTHPDIIRYFMTIPEAVSLVLQAGAYAKGGEIFILDMGEPVKIADMARNLIKLSGYEPDVDIKIEYTGLRPGEKLYEELLMKEEGLQDTPNHLIHIGKPIELDETTFFNKLTNLKEAVYKETSDVRLLVKDIVPTYKLNKDI
;
A
#
# COMPACT_ATOMS: atom_id res chain seq x y z
N VAL A 1 -11.78 -14.68 -6.19
CA VAL A 1 -11.59 -13.28 -5.67
C VAL A 1 -11.53 -13.36 -4.16
N THR A 2 -10.77 -12.51 -3.45
CA THR A 2 -10.63 -12.64 -1.99
C THR A 2 -11.86 -12.14 -1.25
N HIS A 3 -12.39 -10.97 -1.58
CA HIS A 3 -13.60 -10.41 -0.98
C HIS A 3 -14.43 -9.64 -2.03
N PRO A 4 -15.78 -9.64 -1.97
CA PRO A 4 -16.62 -8.92 -2.94
C PRO A 4 -16.32 -7.42 -3.00
N ASP A 5 -16.09 -6.79 -1.86
CA ASP A 5 -15.85 -5.34 -1.76
C ASP A 5 -14.38 -4.92 -1.81
N ILE A 6 -13.45 -5.83 -2.12
CA ILE A 6 -12.03 -5.48 -2.18
C ILE A 6 -11.74 -4.57 -3.37
N ILE A 7 -11.07 -3.44 -3.12
CA ILE A 7 -10.68 -2.48 -4.15
C ILE A 7 -9.17 -2.30 -4.20
N ARG A 8 -8.63 -2.05 -5.38
CA ARG A 8 -7.21 -1.75 -5.58
C ARG A 8 -7.04 -0.62 -6.58
N TYR A 9 -5.98 0.15 -6.38
CA TYR A 9 -5.53 1.13 -7.35
C TYR A 9 -4.68 0.45 -8.40
N PHE A 10 -4.81 0.91 -9.64
CA PHE A 10 -4.04 0.41 -10.77
C PHE A 10 -3.49 1.57 -11.55
N MET A 11 -2.29 1.38 -12.05
CA MET A 11 -1.63 2.29 -12.98
C MET A 11 -0.84 1.42 -13.93
N THR A 12 -0.71 1.82 -15.19
CA THR A 12 0.13 1.06 -16.11
C THR A 12 1.60 1.23 -15.71
N ILE A 13 2.42 0.22 -16.03
CA ILE A 13 3.85 0.27 -15.73
C ILE A 13 4.52 1.52 -16.35
N PRO A 14 4.29 1.87 -17.63
CA PRO A 14 4.90 3.05 -18.22
C PRO A 14 4.51 4.36 -17.52
N GLU A 15 3.24 4.50 -17.11
CA GLU A 15 2.78 5.67 -16.35
C GLU A 15 3.51 5.76 -15.01
N ALA A 16 3.52 4.66 -14.23
CA ALA A 16 4.16 4.64 -12.91
C ALA A 16 5.65 4.96 -13.01
N VAL A 17 6.36 4.35 -13.97
CA VAL A 17 7.79 4.62 -14.19
C VAL A 17 8.03 6.07 -14.60
N SER A 18 7.19 6.62 -15.48
CA SER A 18 7.28 8.03 -15.89
C SER A 18 7.14 8.97 -14.71
N LEU A 19 6.16 8.74 -13.83
CA LEU A 19 5.95 9.56 -12.63
C LEU A 19 7.11 9.42 -11.64
N VAL A 20 7.65 8.21 -11.44
CA VAL A 20 8.82 7.98 -10.57
C VAL A 20 10.05 8.72 -11.08
N LEU A 21 10.34 8.67 -12.38
CA LEU A 21 11.46 9.40 -12.98
C LEU A 21 11.31 10.92 -12.83
N GLN A 22 10.09 11.42 -13.02
CA GLN A 22 9.78 12.84 -12.86
C GLN A 22 9.89 13.29 -11.39
N ALA A 23 9.41 12.49 -10.44
CA ALA A 23 9.61 12.74 -9.01
C ALA A 23 11.11 12.79 -8.66
N GLY A 24 11.90 11.88 -9.22
CA GLY A 24 13.37 11.90 -9.09
C GLY A 24 14.01 13.19 -9.64
N ALA A 25 13.48 13.75 -10.72
CA ALA A 25 13.94 15.03 -11.26
C ALA A 25 13.53 16.24 -10.39
N TYR A 26 12.46 16.13 -9.60
CA TYR A 26 12.02 17.16 -8.66
C TYR A 26 12.72 17.10 -7.30
N ALA A 27 13.27 15.94 -6.94
CA ALA A 27 13.86 15.70 -5.63
C ALA A 27 15.05 16.62 -5.33
N LYS A 28 15.06 17.21 -4.13
CA LYS A 28 16.20 17.96 -3.58
C LYS A 28 16.82 17.27 -2.37
N GLY A 29 16.20 16.20 -1.88
CA GLY A 29 16.65 15.36 -0.79
C GLY A 29 15.67 15.38 0.39
N GLY A 30 15.21 14.20 0.80
CA GLY A 30 14.35 14.03 1.97
C GLY A 30 12.84 14.14 1.70
N GLU A 31 12.42 14.39 0.46
CA GLU A 31 11.01 14.40 0.09
C GLU A 31 10.42 12.98 -0.01
N ILE A 32 9.18 12.83 0.46
CA ILE A 32 8.40 11.61 0.27
C ILE A 32 7.38 11.90 -0.83
N PHE A 33 7.58 11.32 -2.02
CA PHE A 33 6.67 11.51 -3.14
C PHE A 33 5.51 10.51 -3.08
N ILE A 34 4.30 11.02 -3.30
CA ILE A 34 3.04 10.26 -3.35
C ILE A 34 2.45 10.45 -4.74
N LEU A 35 2.13 9.33 -5.40
CA LEU A 35 1.57 9.33 -6.75
C LEU A 35 0.05 9.25 -6.70
N ASP A 36 -0.61 10.06 -7.53
CA ASP A 36 -2.05 9.92 -7.77
C ASP A 36 -2.30 8.68 -8.62
N MET A 37 -3.00 7.73 -8.02
CA MET A 37 -3.34 6.47 -8.67
C MET A 37 -4.74 6.48 -9.29
N GLY A 38 -5.44 7.63 -9.21
CA GLY A 38 -6.79 7.80 -9.69
C GLY A 38 -7.82 7.00 -8.89
N GLU A 39 -8.92 6.64 -9.56
CA GLU A 39 -10.03 5.95 -8.93
C GLU A 39 -9.71 4.46 -8.69
N PRO A 40 -10.02 3.91 -7.49
CA PRO A 40 -9.81 2.51 -7.21
C PRO A 40 -10.81 1.63 -7.96
N VAL A 41 -10.38 0.41 -8.29
CA VAL A 41 -11.19 -0.56 -9.01
C VAL A 41 -11.57 -1.72 -8.10
N LYS A 42 -12.85 -2.11 -8.10
CA LYS A 42 -13.33 -3.33 -7.44
C LYS A 42 -12.79 -4.56 -8.16
N ILE A 43 -12.12 -5.45 -7.43
CA ILE A 43 -11.52 -6.67 -8.01
C ILE A 43 -12.59 -7.62 -8.55
N ALA A 44 -13.77 -7.67 -7.91
CA ALA A 44 -14.88 -8.47 -8.41
C ALA A 44 -15.37 -7.96 -9.79
N ASP A 45 -15.45 -6.65 -9.99
CA ASP A 45 -15.88 -6.05 -11.26
C ASP A 45 -14.81 -6.25 -12.33
N MET A 46 -13.53 -6.11 -11.98
CA MET A 46 -12.41 -6.44 -12.86
C MET A 46 -12.47 -7.89 -13.33
N ALA A 47 -12.67 -8.85 -12.43
CA ALA A 47 -12.78 -10.26 -12.78
C ALA A 47 -13.95 -10.52 -13.74
N ARG A 48 -15.13 -9.93 -13.50
CA ARG A 48 -16.28 -10.04 -14.41
C ARG A 48 -15.98 -9.44 -15.78
N ASN A 49 -15.31 -8.30 -15.83
CA ASN A 49 -14.94 -7.66 -17.08
C ASN A 49 -13.94 -8.50 -17.88
N LEU A 50 -12.96 -9.13 -17.24
CA LEU A 50 -12.01 -10.04 -17.89
C LEU A 50 -12.69 -11.27 -18.49
N ILE A 51 -13.65 -11.86 -17.77
CA ILE A 51 -14.47 -12.99 -18.27
C ILE A 51 -15.24 -12.58 -19.52
N LYS A 52 -15.94 -11.43 -19.48
CA LYS A 52 -16.68 -10.89 -20.64
C LYS A 52 -15.77 -10.61 -21.84
N LEU A 53 -14.62 -9.97 -21.61
CA LEU A 53 -13.65 -9.66 -22.66
C LEU A 53 -13.05 -10.91 -23.31
N SER A 54 -13.07 -12.03 -22.59
CA SER A 54 -12.65 -13.34 -23.08
C SER A 54 -13.78 -14.09 -23.83
N GLY A 55 -14.96 -13.48 -23.98
CA GLY A 55 -16.11 -14.03 -24.72
C GLY A 55 -17.02 -14.95 -23.91
N TYR A 56 -16.91 -14.95 -22.58
CA TYR A 56 -17.68 -15.80 -21.67
C TYR A 56 -18.69 -15.00 -20.84
N GLU A 57 -19.76 -15.65 -20.38
CA GLU A 57 -20.74 -15.08 -19.46
C GLU A 57 -20.31 -15.28 -17.99
N PRO A 58 -20.05 -14.20 -17.23
CA PRO A 58 -19.70 -14.31 -15.81
C PRO A 58 -20.80 -14.98 -14.99
N ASP A 59 -20.39 -15.78 -14.01
CA ASP A 59 -21.27 -16.52 -13.11
C ASP A 59 -22.11 -17.63 -13.79
N VAL A 60 -21.97 -17.82 -15.11
CA VAL A 60 -22.55 -18.91 -15.92
C VAL A 60 -21.44 -19.83 -16.45
N ASP A 61 -20.60 -19.33 -17.37
CA ASP A 61 -19.49 -20.08 -17.96
C ASP A 61 -18.31 -20.16 -16.98
N ILE A 62 -18.04 -19.06 -16.27
CA ILE A 62 -16.97 -18.94 -15.29
C ILE A 62 -17.52 -18.29 -14.02
N LYS A 63 -17.59 -19.08 -12.93
CA LYS A 63 -18.09 -18.61 -11.62
C LYS A 63 -17.00 -17.89 -10.83
N ILE A 64 -17.38 -16.78 -10.18
CA ILE A 64 -16.50 -16.10 -9.23
C ILE A 64 -16.74 -16.65 -7.83
N GLU A 65 -15.74 -17.35 -7.29
CA GLU A 65 -15.74 -17.79 -5.90
C GLU A 65 -14.98 -16.81 -5.00
N TYR A 66 -15.49 -16.61 -3.78
CA TYR A 66 -14.87 -15.77 -2.77
C TYR A 66 -14.13 -16.61 -1.74
N THR A 67 -12.81 -16.40 -1.63
CA THR A 67 -11.94 -17.24 -0.80
C THR A 67 -11.68 -16.66 0.59
N GLY A 68 -12.21 -15.48 0.90
CA GLY A 68 -11.88 -14.72 2.11
C GLY A 68 -10.59 -13.90 1.96
N LEU A 69 -10.41 -12.96 2.89
CA LEU A 69 -9.18 -12.17 3.01
C LEU A 69 -8.08 -13.00 3.67
N ARG A 70 -6.86 -12.85 3.19
CA ARG A 70 -5.67 -13.47 3.79
C ARG A 70 -5.19 -12.66 5.01
N PRO A 71 -4.44 -13.27 5.95
CA PRO A 71 -3.83 -12.52 7.05
C PRO A 71 -3.03 -11.31 6.55
N GLY A 72 -3.33 -10.13 7.10
CA GLY A 72 -2.69 -8.86 6.72
C GLY A 72 -3.24 -8.21 5.45
N GLU A 73 -4.16 -8.86 4.72
CA GLU A 73 -4.76 -8.28 3.52
C GLU A 73 -5.81 -7.23 3.89
N LYS A 74 -5.65 -6.01 3.35
CA LYS A 74 -6.62 -4.92 3.56
C LYS A 74 -7.78 -5.01 2.56
N LEU A 75 -8.98 -4.71 3.03
CA LEU A 75 -10.16 -4.58 2.16
C LEU A 75 -10.04 -3.33 1.26
N TYR A 76 -9.50 -2.25 1.81
CA TYR A 76 -9.27 -0.96 1.15
C TYR A 76 -7.83 -0.52 1.39
N GLU A 77 -7.15 -0.06 0.35
CA GLU A 77 -5.86 0.61 0.48
C GLU A 77 -6.06 2.08 0.89
N GLU A 78 -5.19 2.58 1.77
CA GLU A 78 -5.19 3.97 2.19
C GLU A 78 -4.53 4.83 1.09
N LEU A 79 -5.27 5.80 0.54
CA LEU A 79 -4.65 6.89 -0.21
C LEU A 79 -4.04 7.85 0.81
N LEU A 80 -2.71 7.94 0.83
CA LEU A 80 -1.96 8.93 1.62
C LEU A 80 -2.34 10.38 1.26
N MET A 81 -3.11 10.58 0.18
CA MET A 81 -3.58 11.88 -0.31
C MET A 81 -4.54 12.62 0.62
N LYS A 82 -5.10 11.95 1.64
CA LYS A 82 -6.04 12.58 2.59
C LYS A 82 -5.37 13.11 3.85
N GLU A 83 -4.04 13.01 3.95
CA GLU A 83 -3.30 13.46 5.12
C GLU A 83 -2.99 14.96 5.05
N GLU A 84 -3.01 15.62 6.22
CA GLU A 84 -2.60 17.02 6.34
C GLU A 84 -1.12 17.15 5.98
N GLY A 85 -0.79 18.06 5.03
CA GLY A 85 0.60 18.41 4.72
C GLY A 85 1.12 17.96 3.36
N LEU A 86 0.25 17.54 2.45
CA LEU A 86 0.62 17.34 1.04
C LEU A 86 0.87 18.67 0.34
N GLN A 87 1.96 18.72 -0.42
CA GLN A 87 2.29 19.83 -1.29
C GLN A 87 2.23 19.37 -2.75
N ASP A 88 1.59 20.18 -3.59
CA ASP A 88 1.52 19.89 -5.02
C ASP A 88 2.87 20.10 -5.71
N THR A 89 3.13 19.29 -6.72
CA THR A 89 4.20 19.56 -7.69
C THR A 89 3.61 20.14 -8.99
N PRO A 90 4.44 20.62 -9.94
CA PRO A 90 3.92 21.05 -11.25
C PRO A 90 3.17 19.97 -12.02
N ASN A 91 3.39 18.69 -11.70
CA ASN A 91 2.56 17.60 -12.18
C ASN A 91 1.57 17.21 -11.07
N HIS A 92 0.29 17.48 -11.28
CA HIS A 92 -0.77 17.17 -10.32
C HIS A 92 -0.99 15.67 -10.04
N LEU A 93 -0.25 14.78 -10.71
CA LEU A 93 -0.21 13.34 -10.39
C LEU A 93 0.91 12.99 -9.39
N ILE A 94 1.70 13.97 -8.95
CA ILE A 94 2.81 13.80 -8.02
C ILE A 94 2.66 14.85 -6.92
N HIS A 95 2.61 14.39 -5.68
CA HIS A 95 2.56 15.24 -4.49
C HIS A 95 3.73 14.92 -3.57
N ILE A 96 4.09 15.87 -2.72
CA ILE A 96 5.13 15.71 -1.70
C ILE A 96 4.44 15.64 -0.34
N GLY A 97 4.58 14.51 0.34
CA GLY A 97 4.15 14.33 1.72
C GLY A 97 5.10 15.01 2.71
N LYS A 98 4.57 15.44 3.85
CA LYS A 98 5.37 16.02 4.93
C LYS A 98 6.23 14.92 5.58
N PRO A 99 7.55 15.11 5.69
CA PRO A 99 8.40 14.17 6.41
C PRO A 99 7.99 14.07 7.88
N ILE A 100 8.08 12.86 8.44
CA ILE A 100 7.90 12.64 9.88
C ILE A 100 9.22 13.00 10.57
N GLU A 101 9.16 13.83 11.61
CA GLU A 101 10.32 14.04 12.48
C GLU A 101 10.60 12.75 13.26
N LEU A 102 11.82 12.23 13.09
CA LEU A 102 12.26 10.96 13.68
C LEU A 102 13.53 11.20 14.48
N ASP A 103 13.54 10.78 15.74
CA ASP A 103 14.79 10.70 16.51
C ASP A 103 15.60 9.48 16.04
N GLU A 104 16.65 9.74 15.25
CA GLU A 104 17.49 8.70 14.66
C GLU A 104 18.09 7.78 15.71
N THR A 105 18.56 8.33 16.84
CA THR A 105 19.20 7.55 17.90
C THR A 105 18.23 6.51 18.47
N THR A 106 17.03 6.93 18.84
CA THR A 106 15.97 6.04 19.33
C THR A 106 15.56 5.03 18.26
N PHE A 107 15.42 5.46 17.01
CA PHE A 107 15.05 4.57 15.91
C PHE A 107 16.08 3.45 15.68
N PHE A 108 17.38 3.78 15.60
CA PHE A 108 18.45 2.80 15.43
C PHE A 108 18.59 1.85 16.62
N ASN A 109 18.39 2.36 17.85
CA ASN A 109 18.35 1.50 19.04
C ASN A 109 17.21 0.48 18.96
N LYS A 110 15.99 0.93 18.61
CA LYS A 110 14.85 0.01 18.43
C LYS A 110 15.07 -0.99 17.30
N LEU A 111 15.67 -0.58 16.18
CA LEU A 111 16.03 -1.48 15.08
C LEU A 111 17.07 -2.53 15.51
N THR A 112 18.03 -2.16 16.34
CA THR A 112 19.03 -3.11 16.87
C THR A 112 18.36 -4.16 17.75
N ASN A 113 17.43 -3.74 18.62
CA ASN A 113 16.64 -4.66 19.45
C ASN A 113 15.77 -5.59 18.60
N LEU A 114 15.13 -5.07 17.54
CA LEU A 114 14.37 -5.88 16.58
C LEU A 114 15.26 -6.93 15.91
N LYS A 115 16.44 -6.52 15.41
CA LYS A 115 17.40 -7.43 14.78
C LYS A 115 17.78 -8.58 15.73
N GLU A 116 18.13 -8.27 16.98
CA GLU A 116 18.49 -9.30 17.95
C GLU A 116 17.34 -10.26 18.26
N ALA A 117 16.12 -9.75 18.42
CA ALA A 117 14.94 -10.56 18.69
C ALA A 117 14.62 -11.52 17.53
N VAL A 118 14.78 -11.06 16.29
CA VAL A 118 14.63 -11.89 15.08
C VAL A 118 15.68 -13.01 15.06
N TYR A 119 16.96 -12.70 15.28
CA TYR A 119 18.02 -13.71 15.28
C TYR A 119 17.88 -14.76 16.38
N LYS A 120 17.37 -14.35 17.55
CA LYS A 120 17.21 -15.24 18.70
C LYS A 120 15.87 -15.97 18.70
N GLU A 121 14.92 -15.60 17.83
CA GLU A 121 13.52 -16.08 17.82
C GLU A 121 12.84 -15.99 19.20
N THR A 122 13.20 -14.98 19.98
CA THR A 122 12.87 -14.91 21.42
C THR A 122 11.59 -14.17 21.76
N SER A 123 10.97 -13.50 20.80
CA SER A 123 9.84 -12.58 21.06
C SER A 123 8.94 -12.43 19.85
N ASP A 124 7.68 -12.05 20.09
CA ASP A 124 6.77 -11.66 19.00
C ASP A 124 7.28 -10.35 18.36
N VAL A 125 7.94 -10.50 17.22
CA VAL A 125 8.54 -9.40 16.45
C VAL A 125 7.52 -8.33 16.08
N ARG A 126 6.23 -8.66 16.00
CA ARG A 126 5.18 -7.69 15.67
C ARG A 126 5.01 -6.62 16.74
N LEU A 127 5.33 -6.93 18.00
CA LEU A 127 5.31 -5.95 19.10
C LEU A 127 6.47 -4.95 18.96
N LEU A 128 7.65 -5.42 18.57
CA LEU A 128 8.81 -4.57 18.31
C LEU A 128 8.59 -3.70 17.07
N VAL A 129 7.99 -4.25 16.01
CA VAL A 129 7.57 -3.48 14.83
C VAL A 129 6.53 -2.41 15.19
N LYS A 130 5.56 -2.72 16.05
CA LYS A 130 4.57 -1.75 16.55
C LYS A 130 5.21 -0.59 17.32
N ASP A 131 6.26 -0.86 18.08
CA ASP A 131 7.00 0.18 18.81
C ASP A 131 7.83 1.09 17.87
N ILE A 132 8.33 0.55 16.76
CA ILE A 132 9.06 1.32 15.73
C ILE A 132 8.10 2.10 14.82
N VAL A 133 6.97 1.49 14.45
CA VAL A 133 5.96 2.05 13.55
C VAL A 133 4.65 2.17 14.31
N PRO A 134 4.40 3.29 15.01
CA PRO A 134 3.22 3.44 15.88
C PRO A 134 1.89 3.30 15.14
N THR A 135 1.85 3.56 13.84
CA THR A 135 0.67 3.42 12.98
C THR A 135 0.38 1.99 12.57
N TYR A 136 1.33 1.05 12.74
CA TYR A 136 1.12 -0.37 12.43
C TYR A 136 -0.03 -0.92 13.27
N LYS A 137 -1.02 -1.57 12.65
CA LYS A 137 -2.11 -2.20 13.36
C LYS A 137 -1.82 -3.69 13.50
N LEU A 138 -1.64 -4.13 14.75
CA LEU A 138 -1.67 -5.55 15.10
C LEU A 138 -3.12 -6.01 14.93
N ASN A 139 -3.47 -6.44 13.72
CA ASN A 139 -4.74 -7.13 13.52
C ASN A 139 -4.66 -8.42 14.35
N LYS A 140 -5.44 -8.48 15.43
CA LYS A 140 -5.42 -9.59 16.39
C LYS A 140 -6.16 -10.83 15.91
N ASP A 141 -6.76 -10.81 14.73
CA ASP A 141 -7.72 -11.83 14.33
C ASP A 141 -7.32 -12.51 13.02
N ILE A 142 -6.81 -13.74 13.16
CA ILE A 142 -7.49 -14.95 12.71
C ILE A 142 -7.44 -15.96 13.86
#